data_AF-A0A0E3ZAS2-F1
#
_entry.id   AF-A0A0E3ZAS2-F1
#
_cell.length_a   1.000
_cell.length_b   1.000
_cell.length_c   1.000
_cell.angle_alpha   90.00
_cell.angle_beta   90.00
_cell.angle_gamma   90.00
#
_symmetry.space_group_name_H-M   'P 1'
#
loop_
_entity.id
_entity.type
_entity.pdbx_description
1 polymer ?
#
loop_
_entity_poly.entity_id
_entity_poly.type
_entity_poly.pdbx_seq_one_letter_code
_entity_poly.pdbx_strand_id
1 'polypeptide(L)'
;MTIRKNITLKQEDYDLISNFILKKGYNFSEFLRETALERIKQEEEISLLDFLNSNISLLSKEEQLEIDSKNIDFSDISGEELKLEDVL
;
A
#
# COMPACT_ATOMS: atom_id res chain seq x y z
N MET A 1 -19.28 10.30 -19.46
CA MET A 1 -20.02 9.02 -19.61
C MET A 1 -20.15 8.41 -18.22
N THR A 2 -21.32 7.91 -17.83
CA THR A 2 -21.56 7.30 -16.51
C THR A 2 -21.95 5.83 -16.68
N ILE A 3 -21.34 4.93 -15.89
CA ILE A 3 -21.59 3.49 -15.93
C ILE A 3 -22.34 3.08 -14.66
N ARG A 4 -23.46 2.36 -14.80
CA ARG A 4 -24.21 1.79 -13.66
C ARG A 4 -23.78 0.35 -13.43
N LYS A 5 -23.50 0.01 -12.18
CA LYS A 5 -23.19 -1.36 -11.73
C LYS A 5 -24.11 -1.73 -10.58
N ASN A 6 -24.52 -2.99 -10.55
CA ASN A 6 -25.29 -3.57 -9.45
C ASN A 6 -24.37 -4.48 -8.63
N ILE A 7 -24.54 -4.48 -7.32
CA ILE A 7 -23.79 -5.33 -6.41
C ILE A 7 -24.78 -6.06 -5.49
N THR A 8 -24.37 -7.23 -5.02
CA THR A 8 -25.11 -7.99 -4.01
C THR A 8 -24.39 -7.86 -2.68
N LEU A 9 -25.12 -7.49 -1.63
CA LEU A 9 -24.60 -7.34 -0.27
C LEU A 9 -25.39 -8.25 0.67
N LYS A 10 -24.77 -8.67 1.77
CA LYS A 10 -25.52 -9.22 2.89
C LYS A 10 -26.35 -8.09 3.52
N GLN A 11 -27.47 -8.46 4.14
CA GLN A 11 -28.34 -7.48 4.79
C GLN A 11 -27.59 -6.69 5.88
N GLU A 12 -26.79 -7.39 6.69
CA GLU A 12 -26.00 -6.80 7.77
C GLU A 12 -25.01 -5.74 7.26
N ASP A 13 -24.32 -6.01 6.14
CA ASP A 13 -23.38 -5.07 5.52
C ASP A 13 -24.12 -3.84 4.97
N TYR A 14 -25.27 -4.06 4.32
CA TYR A 14 -26.10 -2.97 3.82
C TYR A 14 -26.61 -2.07 4.94
N ASP A 15 -27.09 -2.65 6.05
CA ASP A 15 -27.62 -1.90 7.18
C ASP A 15 -26.51 -1.09 7.86
N LEU A 16 -25.32 -1.67 8.01
CA LEU A 16 -24.15 -0.98 8.56
C LEU A 16 -23.78 0.24 7.71
N ILE A 17 -23.62 0.05 6.40
CA ILE A 17 -23.26 1.12 5.46
C ILE A 17 -24.35 2.19 5.45
N SER A 18 -25.62 1.79 5.34
CA SER A 18 -26.77 2.70 5.26
C SER A 18 -26.88 3.57 6.52
N ASN A 19 -26.73 2.98 7.71
CA ASN A 19 -26.75 3.72 8.96
C ASN A 19 -25.58 4.70 9.08
N PHE A 20 -24.41 4.34 8.55
CA PHE A 20 -23.24 5.23 8.53
C PHE A 20 -23.47 6.44 7.61
N ILE A 21 -23.89 6.20 6.36
CA ILE A 21 -24.06 7.28 5.38
C ILE A 21 -25.22 8.23 5.76
N LEU A 22 -26.29 7.71 6.38
CA LEU A 22 -27.42 8.51 6.85
C LEU A 22 -26.97 9.56 7.88
N LYS A 23 -26.07 9.18 8.80
CA LYS A 23 -25.52 10.10 9.81
C LYS A 23 -24.61 11.18 9.21
N LYS A 24 -24.04 10.91 8.04
CA LYS A 24 -23.04 11.77 7.39
C LYS A 24 -23.61 12.56 6.21
N GLY A 25 -24.84 12.28 5.79
CA GLY A 25 -25.49 12.95 4.67
C GLY A 25 -24.99 12.50 3.29
N TYR A 26 -24.38 11.31 3.19
CA TYR A 26 -23.88 10.79 1.91
C TYR A 26 -24.92 9.95 1.17
N ASN A 27 -24.85 9.96 -0.17
CA ASN A 27 -25.51 8.96 -0.99
C ASN A 27 -24.71 7.64 -0.98
N PHE A 28 -25.40 6.51 -0.97
CA PHE A 28 -24.80 5.18 -0.98
C PHE A 28 -23.80 4.96 -2.13
N SER A 29 -24.17 5.31 -3.37
CA SER A 29 -23.28 5.13 -4.52
C SER A 29 -22.08 6.07 -4.50
N GLU A 30 -22.25 7.26 -3.92
CA GLU A 30 -21.18 8.23 -3.74
C GLU A 30 -20.19 7.73 -2.69
N PHE A 31 -20.68 7.32 -1.52
CA PHE A 31 -19.86 6.77 -0.45
C PHE A 31 -19.03 5.58 -0.93
N LEU A 32 -19.63 4.61 -1.63
CA LEU A 32 -18.90 3.46 -2.14
C LEU A 32 -17.84 3.86 -3.17
N ARG A 33 -18.14 4.82 -4.06
CA ARG A 33 -17.18 5.30 -5.05
C ARG A 33 -15.99 5.98 -4.38
N GLU A 34 -16.25 6.93 -3.49
CA GLU A 34 -15.17 7.66 -2.81
C GLU A 34 -14.31 6.72 -1.97
N THR A 35 -14.94 5.80 -1.23
CA THR A 35 -14.21 4.81 -0.41
C THR A 35 -13.34 3.89 -1.27
N ALA A 36 -13.84 3.45 -2.43
CA ALA A 36 -13.06 2.61 -3.34
C ALA A 36 -11.87 3.38 -3.94
N LEU A 37 -12.06 4.64 -4.35
CA LEU A 37 -10.99 5.49 -4.87
C LEU A 37 -9.94 5.79 -3.79
N GLU A 38 -10.36 6.07 -2.56
CA GLU A 38 -9.46 6.30 -1.43
C GLU A 38 -8.62 5.05 -1.15
N ARG A 39 -9.24 3.86 -1.16
CA ARG A 39 -8.52 2.60 -0.97
C ARG A 39 -7.50 2.34 -2.08
N ILE A 40 -7.88 2.53 -3.35
CA ILE A 40 -6.96 2.38 -4.49
C ILE A 40 -5.79 3.35 -4.33
N LYS A 41 -6.07 4.62 -4.03
CA LYS A 41 -5.03 5.63 -3.81
C LYS A 41 -4.10 5.23 -2.68
N GLN A 42 -4.62 4.74 -1.55
CA GLN A 42 -3.79 4.23 -0.47
C GLN A 42 -2.93 3.03 -0.90
N GLU A 43 -3.46 2.10 -1.70
CA GLU A 43 -2.67 0.97 -2.20
C GLU A 43 -1.58 1.39 -3.19
N GLU A 44 -1.88 2.33 -4.08
CA GLU A 44 -0.97 2.80 -5.12
C GLU A 44 0.05 3.83 -4.61
N GLU A 45 -0.30 4.61 -3.58
CA GLU A 45 0.57 5.61 -2.96
C GLU A 45 1.29 5.10 -1.70
N ILE A 46 1.16 3.83 -1.31
CA ILE A 46 2.07 3.26 -0.32
C ILE A 46 3.48 3.36 -0.90
N SER A 47 4.26 4.28 -0.35
CA SER A 47 5.69 4.37 -0.60
C SER A 47 6.31 3.01 -0.33
N LEU A 48 7.28 2.60 -1.15
CA LEU A 48 8.08 1.40 -0.88
C LEU A 48 8.59 1.41 0.57
N LEU A 49 8.94 2.59 1.08
CA LEU A 49 9.33 2.76 2.49
C LEU A 49 8.21 2.40 3.47
N ASP A 50 6.97 2.84 3.25
CA ASP A 50 5.82 2.54 4.12
C ASP A 50 5.42 1.06 4.04
N PHE A 51 5.57 0.45 2.85
CA PHE A 51 5.39 -0.99 2.67
C PHE A 51 6.42 -1.78 3.49
N LEU A 52 7.71 -1.43 3.37
CA LEU A 52 8.79 -2.10 4.10
C LEU A 52 8.61 -1.91 5.61
N ASN A 53 8.30 -0.69 6.07
CA ASN A 53 8.11 -0.40 7.49
C ASN A 53 6.90 -1.12 8.12
N SER A 54 5.84 -1.39 7.35
CA SER A 54 4.64 -2.06 7.86
C SER A 54 4.69 -3.58 7.77
N ASN A 55 5.54 -4.15 6.90
CA ASN A 55 5.57 -5.58 6.61
C ASN A 55 6.90 -6.27 6.93
N ILE A 56 7.97 -5.53 7.18
CA ILE A 56 9.29 -6.10 7.49
C ILE A 56 9.65 -5.80 8.94
N SER A 57 10.01 -6.84 9.68
CA SER A 57 10.57 -6.71 11.02
C SER A 57 11.90 -5.97 10.96
N LEU A 58 12.13 -5.05 11.91
CA LEU A 58 13.44 -4.41 12.07
C LEU A 58 14.55 -5.47 12.10
N LEU A 59 15.61 -5.25 11.32
CA LEU A 59 16.80 -6.09 11.32
C LEU A 59 17.32 -6.29 12.75
N SER A 60 17.83 -7.48 13.03
CA SER A 60 18.45 -7.76 14.31
C SER A 60 19.73 -6.92 14.49
N LYS A 61 20.11 -6.68 15.75
CA LYS A 61 21.34 -5.95 16.04
C LYS A 61 22.57 -6.70 15.52
N GLU A 62 22.54 -8.03 15.55
CA GLU A 62 23.62 -8.86 15.03
C GLU A 62 23.81 -8.67 13.52
N GLU A 63 22.72 -8.63 12.74
CA GLU A 63 22.80 -8.43 11.28
C GLU A 63 23.28 -7.01 10.92
N GLN A 64 22.83 -5.99 11.65
CA GLN A 64 23.32 -4.63 11.42
C GLN A 64 24.81 -4.50 11.74
N LEU A 65 25.29 -5.15 12.81
CA LEU A 65 26.71 -5.19 13.14
C LEU A 65 27.55 -5.87 12.04
N GLU A 66 27.02 -6.92 11.40
CA GLU A 66 27.69 -7.53 10.24
C GLU A 66 27.84 -6.52 9.10
N ILE A 67 26.77 -5.81 8.74
CA ILE A 67 26.79 -4.79 7.69
C ILE A 67 27.80 -3.68 8.03
N ASP A 68 27.74 -3.15 9.25
CA ASP A 68 28.62 -2.06 9.71
C ASP A 68 30.10 -2.50 9.67
N SER A 69 30.38 -3.78 9.94
CA SER A 69 31.74 -4.33 9.88
C SER A 69 32.31 -4.45 8.45
N LYS A 70 31.45 -4.38 7.42
CA LYS A 70 31.89 -4.48 6.02
C LYS A 70 32.49 -3.19 5.46
N ASN A 71 32.49 -2.08 6.24
CA ASN A 71 33.05 -0.79 5.82
C ASN A 71 32.58 -0.37 4.42
N ILE A 72 31.29 -0.59 4.12
CA ILE A 72 30.70 -0.26 2.83
C ILE A 72 30.60 1.27 2.74
N ASP A 73 31.20 1.85 1.70
CA ASP A 73 31.01 3.25 1.37
C ASP A 73 29.71 3.43 0.59
N PHE A 74 28.63 3.77 1.29
CA PHE A 74 27.32 4.03 0.65
C PHE A 74 27.30 5.30 -0.21
N SER A 75 28.35 6.11 -0.20
CA SER A 75 28.51 7.26 -1.09
C SER A 75 29.24 6.93 -2.39
N ASP A 76 29.87 5.75 -2.47
CA ASP A 76 30.56 5.29 -3.66
C ASP A 76 29.54 4.78 -4.71
N ILE A 77 29.34 5.60 -5.73
CA ILE A 77 28.46 5.31 -6.88
C ILE A 77 29.27 4.92 -8.13
N SER A 78 30.54 4.55 -7.99
CA SER A 78 31.42 4.20 -9.11
C SER A 78 31.12 2.83 -9.74
N GLY A 79 30.19 2.06 -9.19
CA GLY A 79 29.77 0.77 -9.75
C GLY A 79 28.99 0.90 -11.07
N GLU A 80 28.95 -0.19 -11.83
CA GLU A 80 28.15 -0.29 -13.06
C GLU A 80 26.87 -1.11 -12.81
N GLU A 81 25.78 -0.74 -13.48
CA GLU A 81 24.51 -1.47 -13.41
C GLU A 81 24.63 -2.81 -14.16
N LEU A 82 24.59 -3.92 -13.44
CA LEU A 82 24.55 -5.27 -14.01
C LEU A 82 23.12 -5.62 -14.44
N LYS A 83 22.96 -6.14 -15.65
CA LYS A 83 21.70 -6.71 -16.09
C LYS A 83 21.61 -8.16 -15.65
N LEU A 84 20.39 -8.67 -15.52
CA LEU A 84 20.17 -10.09 -15.20
C LEU A 84 20.85 -11.04 -16.21
N GLU A 85 21.00 -10.59 -17.45
CA GLU A 85 21.71 -11.30 -18.53
C GLU A 85 23.19 -11.57 -18.18
N ASP A 86 23.79 -10.71 -17.36
CA ASP A 86 25.23 -10.71 -17.09
C ASP A 86 25.63 -11.68 -15.96
N VAL A 87 24.63 -12.24 -15.25
CA VAL A 87 24.83 -13.04 -14.02
C VAL A 87 24.11 -14.40 -14.06
N LEU A 88 23.42 -14.72 -15.17
CA LEU A 88 22.65 -15.95 -15.38
C LEU A 88 23.13 -16.76 -16.59
#